data_AF-A0A7K6UIC3-F1
#
_entry.id   AF-A0A7K6UIC3-F1
#
_cell.length_a   1.000
_cell.length_b   1.000
_cell.length_c   1.000
_cell.angle_alpha   90.00
_cell.angle_beta   90.00
_cell.angle_gamma   90.00
#
_symmetry.space_group_name_H-M   'P 1'
#
loop_
_entity.id
_entity.type
_entity.pdbx_description
1 polymer ?
#
loop_
_entity_poly.entity_id
_entity_poly.type
_entity_poly.pdbx_seq_one_letter_code
_entity_poly.pdbx_strand_id
1 'polypeptide(L)' 'TAVGQFLLTVPYLLFLAGGPLETRSLMKDSYTPDIFQKANRDPKNWHGRRIDELGKWHEKHALNLNVQKALEDKYG' A
#
# COMPACT_ATOMS: atom_id res chain seq x y z
N THR A 1 24.78 46.31 -20.60
CA THR A 1 24.65 45.28 -19.55
C THR A 1 23.98 44.02 -20.11
N ALA A 2 24.48 43.45 -21.20
CA ALA A 2 23.82 42.34 -21.92
C ALA A 2 24.34 40.95 -21.50
N VAL A 3 25.55 40.89 -20.92
CA VAL A 3 26.21 39.64 -20.52
C VAL A 3 25.53 38.99 -19.31
N GLY A 4 24.99 39.79 -18.38
CA GLY A 4 24.28 39.28 -17.20
C GLY A 4 22.90 38.67 -17.50
N GLN A 5 22.25 39.06 -18.60
CA GLN A 5 20.91 38.60 -18.97
C GLN A 5 20.95 37.27 -19.74
N PHE A 6 22.10 36.94 -20.33
CA PHE A 6 22.35 35.67 -21.03
C PHE A 6 22.66 34.52 -20.05
N LEU A 7 23.33 34.81 -18.92
CA LEU A 7 23.70 33.79 -17.94
C LEU A 7 22.53 33.33 -17.04
N LEU A 8 21.45 34.13 -16.96
CA LEU A 8 20.25 33.77 -16.18
C LEU A 8 19.18 33.06 -17.02
N THR A 9 19.23 33.18 -18.35
CA THR A 9 18.23 32.60 -19.26
C THR A 9 18.59 31.19 -19.73
N VAL A 10 19.88 30.89 -19.94
CA VAL A 10 20.36 29.56 -20.35
C VAL A 10 20.01 28.43 -19.36
N PRO A 11 20.19 28.56 -18.03
CA PRO A 11 19.78 27.49 -17.11
C PRO A 11 18.25 27.33 -17.01
N TYR A 12 17.49 28.41 -17.26
CA TYR A 12 16.02 28.38 -17.26
C TYR A 12 15.47 27.61 -18.47
N LEU A 13 16.13 27.73 -19.63
CA LEU A 13 15.74 27.03 -20.86
C LEU A 13 16.03 25.52 -20.79
N LEU A 14 17.09 25.10 -20.10
CA LEU A 14 17.40 23.67 -19.91
C LEU A 14 16.35 22.96 -19.04
N PHE A 15 15.74 23.68 -18.09
CA PHE A 15 14.71 23.15 -17.20
C PHE A 15 13.38 22.88 -17.93
N LEU A 16 13.07 23.66 -18.97
CA LEU A 16 11.82 23.57 -19.73
C LEU A 16 11.80 22.44 -20.78
N ALA A 17 12.96 21.96 -21.23
CA ALA A 17 13.07 20.99 -22.32
C ALA A 17 13.00 19.51 -21.87
N GLY A 18 12.98 19.23 -20.56
CA GLY A 18 13.09 17.86 -20.06
C GLY A 18 12.40 17.53 -18.73
N GLY A 19 11.71 18.48 -18.09
CA GLY A 19 10.90 18.19 -16.91
C GLY A 19 9.54 17.59 -17.30
N PRO A 20 9.01 16.58 -16.57
CA PRO A 20 7.67 16.06 -16.84
C PRO A 20 6.65 17.20 -16.71
N LEU A 21 5.92 17.46 -17.81
CA LEU A 21 4.92 18.53 -17.91
C LEU A 21 3.83 18.43 -16.83
N GLU A 22 3.62 17.21 -16.33
CA GLU A 22 2.75 16.85 -15.21
C GLU A 22 3.42 15.74 -14.41
N THR A 23 3.74 15.95 -13.14
CA THR A 23 4.21 14.87 -12.26
C THR A 23 3.03 14.04 -11.80
N ARG A 24 2.91 12.83 -12.34
CA ARG A 24 1.87 11.87 -11.95
C ARG A 24 2.50 10.76 -11.12
N SER A 25 1.74 10.29 -10.14
CA SER A 25 2.16 9.12 -9.36
C SER A 25 2.19 7.91 -10.28
N LEU A 26 3.21 7.07 -10.15
CA LEU A 26 3.29 5.77 -10.81
C LEU A 26 1.97 4.97 -10.68
N MET A 27 1.31 5.11 -9.52
CA MET A 27 0.00 4.53 -9.28
C MET A 27 -1.06 5.01 -10.28
N LYS A 28 -1.14 6.32 -10.53
CA LYS A 28 -2.12 6.91 -11.45
C LYS A 28 -1.82 6.55 -12.91
N ASP A 29 -0.55 6.46 -13.27
CA ASP A 29 -0.14 6.14 -14.64
C ASP A 29 -0.23 4.64 -14.96
N SER A 30 -0.21 3.79 -13.93
CA SER A 30 -0.33 2.34 -14.07
C SER A 30 -1.78 1.84 -14.08
N TYR A 31 -2.76 2.68 -13.76
CA TYR A 31 -4.15 2.26 -13.72
C TYR A 31 -4.82 2.34 -15.09
N THR A 32 -5.01 1.18 -15.72
CA THR A 32 -6.01 1.04 -16.78
C THR A 32 -7.42 0.91 -16.16
N PRO A 33 -8.47 1.47 -16.79
CA PRO A 33 -9.81 1.51 -16.20
C PRO A 33 -10.42 0.12 -15.94
N ASP A 34 -9.90 -0.94 -16.58
CA ASP A 34 -10.29 -2.34 -16.34
C ASP A 34 -9.76 -2.90 -15.02
N ILE A 35 -8.74 -2.30 -14.40
CA ILE A 35 -8.19 -2.76 -13.11
C ILE A 35 -9.23 -2.62 -12.00
N PHE A 36 -10.05 -1.57 -12.01
CA PHE A 36 -11.12 -1.40 -11.03
C PHE A 36 -12.22 -2.47 -11.17
N GLN A 37 -12.46 -2.96 -12.39
CA GLN A 37 -13.42 -4.03 -12.63
C GLN A 37 -12.86 -5.40 -12.22
N LYS A 38 -11.57 -5.64 -12.46
CA LYS A 38 -10.84 -6.83 -11.96
C LYS A 38 -10.59 -6.81 -10.46
N ALA A 39 -10.68 -5.64 -9.82
CA ALA A 39 -10.49 -5.48 -8.38
C ALA A 39 -11.66 -6.02 -7.54
N ASN A 40 -12.76 -6.49 -8.16
CA ASN A 40 -13.77 -7.29 -7.48
C ASN A 40 -13.16 -8.65 -7.08
N ARG A 41 -12.51 -8.67 -5.92
CA ARG A 41 -11.87 -9.86 -5.36
C ARG A 41 -12.93 -10.79 -4.80
N ASP A 42 -12.96 -12.03 -5.29
CA ASP A 42 -13.77 -13.08 -4.70
C ASP A 42 -13.26 -13.40 -3.28
N PRO A 43 -14.04 -13.14 -2.22
CA PRO A 43 -13.61 -13.41 -0.84
C PRO A 43 -13.42 -14.91 -0.56
N LYS A 44 -14.07 -15.79 -1.33
CA LYS A 44 -14.00 -17.25 -1.14
C LYS A 44 -12.74 -17.86 -1.76
N ASN A 45 -12.26 -17.28 -2.87
CA ASN A 45 -11.06 -17.73 -3.60
C ASN A 45 -9.82 -16.85 -3.33
N TRP A 46 -9.86 -16.02 -2.29
CA TRP A 46 -8.71 -15.20 -1.89
C TRP A 46 -7.67 -16.04 -1.13
N HIS A 47 -6.47 -16.15 -1.69
CA HIS A 47 -5.35 -16.89 -1.11
C HIS A 47 -4.40 -16.02 -0.26
N GLY A 48 -4.64 -14.72 -0.16
CA GLY A 48 -3.86 -13.83 0.72
C GLY A 48 -4.35 -13.87 2.17
N ARG A 49 -3.56 -13.29 3.08
CA ARG A 49 -3.95 -13.11 4.49
C ARG A 49 -5.21 -12.26 4.57
N ARG A 50 -6.30 -12.82 5.08
CA ARG A 50 -7.54 -12.08 5.26
C ARG A 50 -7.50 -11.28 6.57
N ILE A 51 -8.17 -10.14 6.59
CA ILE A 51 -8.22 -9.25 7.77
C ILE A 51 -8.92 -9.95 8.96
N ASP A 52 -9.87 -10.85 8.68
CA ASP A 52 -10.60 -11.64 9.68
C ASP A 52 -9.77 -12.76 10.33
N GLU A 53 -8.61 -13.13 9.74
CA GLU A 53 -7.73 -14.16 10.30
C GLU A 53 -7.15 -13.76 11.65
N LEU A 54 -6.87 -12.47 11.87
CA LEU A 54 -6.40 -11.97 13.15
C LEU A 54 -7.45 -12.13 14.26
N GLY A 55 -8.71 -11.85 13.93
CA GLY A 55 -9.84 -12.03 14.87
C GLY A 55 -10.05 -13.49 15.24
N LYS A 56 -10.04 -14.39 14.24
CA LYS A 56 -10.14 -15.84 14.45
C LYS A 56 -8.99 -16.39 15.27
N TRP A 57 -7.77 -15.89 15.04
CA TRP A 57 -6.61 -16.27 15.83
C TRP A 57 -6.76 -15.85 17.29
N HIS A 58 -7.22 -14.62 17.53
CA HIS A 58 -7.42 -14.09 18.87
C HIS A 58 -8.47 -14.89 19.67
N GLU A 59 -9.60 -15.24 19.04
CA GLU A 59 -10.62 -16.09 19.65
C GLU A 59 -10.08 -17.47 20.02
N LYS A 60 -9.36 -18.12 19.09
CA LYS A 60 -8.73 -19.42 19.34
C LYS A 60 -7.71 -19.35 20.47
N HIS A 61 -6.94 -18.27 20.54
CA HIS A 61 -5.94 -18.07 21.59
C HIS A 61 -6.58 -17.92 22.97
N ALA A 62 -7.66 -17.12 23.07
CA ALA A 62 -8.40 -16.96 24.32
C ALA A 62 -8.99 -18.29 24.83
N LEU A 63 -9.55 -19.10 23.93
CA LEU A 63 -10.03 -20.44 24.29
C LEU A 63 -8.90 -21.36 24.76
N ASN A 64 -7.74 -21.31 24.12
CA ASN A 64 -6.60 -22.13 24.51
C ASN A 64 -6.10 -21.78 25.92
N LEU A 65 -6.04 -20.49 26.27
CA LEU A 65 -5.67 -20.04 27.62
C LEU A 65 -6.67 -20.53 28.67
N ASN A 66 -7.97 -20.47 28.37
CA ASN A 66 -9.00 -20.97 29.28
C ASN A 66 -8.85 -22.48 29.54
N VAL A 67 -8.54 -23.25 28.49
CA VAL A 67 -8.31 -24.71 28.62
C VAL A 67 -7.05 -24.99 29.44
N GLN A 68 -5.95 -24.26 29.20
CA GLN A 68 -4.71 -24.40 29.98
C GLN A 68 -4.95 -24.12 31.46
N LYS A 69 -5.62 -23.01 31.77
CA LYS A 69 -5.98 -22.66 33.15
C LYS A 69 -6.86 -23.73 33.81
N ALA A 70 -7.87 -24.23 33.11
CA ALA A 70 -8.75 -25.28 33.65
C ALA A 70 -8.02 -26.61 33.89
N LEU A 71 -6.95 -26.90 33.14
CA LEU A 71 -6.09 -28.07 33.38
C LEU A 71 -5.19 -27.85 34.59
N GLU A 72 -4.59 -26.67 34.72
CA GLU A 72 -3.80 -26.28 35.90
C GLU A 72 -4.65 -26.35 37.17
N ASP A 73 -5.87 -25.80 37.17
CA ASP A 73 -6.77 -25.83 38.33
C ASP A 73 -7.18 -27.26 38.75
N LYS A 74 -7.17 -28.22 37.82
CA LYS A 74 -7.59 -29.62 38.07
C LYS A 74 -6.45 -30.56 38.42
N TYR A 75 -5.26 -30.32 37.89
CA TYR A 75 -4.13 -31.26 37.93
C TYR A 75 -2.83 -30.65 38.47
N GLY A 76 -2.80 -29.34 38.73
CA GLY A 76 -1.67 -28.60 39.30
C GLY A 76 -1.78 -28.35 40.79
#